data_AF-A0A6N9UP28-F1
#
_entry.id   AF-A0A6N9UP28-F1
#
_cell.length_a   1.000
_cell.length_b   1.000
_cell.length_c   1.000
_cell.angle_alpha   90.00
_cell.angle_beta   90.00
_cell.angle_gamma   90.00
#
_symmetry.space_group_name_H-M   'P 1'
#
loop_
_entity.id
_entity.type
_entity.pdbx_description
1 polymer ?
#
loop_
_entity_poly.entity_id
_entity_poly.type
_entity_poly.pdbx_seq_one_letter_code
_entity_poly.pdbx_strand_id
1 'polypeptide(L)' 'MRQGPGIWIRGPVTAPEPPGTVTARRFSWVGAHGGAGVSTLAAVYGGQDCGRGWPGPADPASVLLVART' A
#
# COMPACT_ATOMS: atom_id res chain seq x y z
N MET A 1 -24.17 35.81 22.13
CA MET A 1 -23.19 35.09 22.98
C MET A 1 -22.05 34.65 22.08
N ARG A 2 -20.85 35.23 22.22
CA ARG A 2 -19.67 34.81 21.44
C ARG A 2 -19.08 33.57 22.12
N GLN A 3 -19.20 32.39 21.52
CA GLN A 3 -18.51 31.19 22.00
C GLN A 3 -17.00 31.36 21.76
N GLY A 4 -16.21 31.08 22.80
CA GLY A 4 -14.75 31.13 22.72
C GLY A 4 -14.16 30.04 21.79
N PRO A 5 -12.84 30.08 21.52
CA PRO A 5 -12.17 29.09 20.68
C PRO A 5 -12.43 27.64 21.14
N GLY A 6 -12.71 26.71 20.22
CA GLY A 6 -13.12 25.33 20.55
C GLY A 6 -12.14 24.51 21.40
N ILE A 7 -10.90 24.98 21.57
CA ILE A 7 -9.89 24.37 22.47
C ILE A 7 -10.34 24.39 23.95
N TRP A 8 -11.14 25.38 24.34
CA TRP A 8 -11.66 25.48 25.71
C TRP A 8 -12.76 24.46 26.02
N ILE A 9 -13.28 23.76 25.00
CA ILE A 9 -14.35 22.76 25.12
C ILE A 9 -13.80 21.33 24.99
N ARG A 10 -12.81 21.09 24.12
CA ARG A 10 -12.30 19.73 23.81
C ARG A 10 -10.99 19.33 24.49
N GLY A 11 -10.34 20.25 25.21
CA GLY A 11 -9.00 20.01 25.76
C GLY A 11 -7.90 20.02 24.69
N PRO A 12 -6.63 19.80 25.08
CA PRO A 12 -5.50 19.84 24.15
C PRO A 12 -5.64 18.75 23.08
N VAL A 13 -5.64 19.17 21.81
CA VAL A 13 -5.61 18.26 20.66
C VAL A 13 -4.17 17.80 20.48
N THR A 14 -3.94 16.49 20.54
CA THR A 14 -2.62 15.90 20.27
C THR A 14 -2.22 16.22 18.84
N ALA A 15 -1.01 16.75 18.66
CA ALA A 15 -0.47 17.01 17.33
C ALA A 15 -0.42 15.69 16.53
N PRO A 16 -0.71 15.71 15.22
CA PRO A 16 -0.60 14.52 14.40
C PRO A 16 0.83 13.98 14.50
N GLU A 17 0.95 12.66 14.65
CA GLU A 17 2.25 12.00 14.61
C GLU A 17 2.95 12.30 13.27
N PRO A 18 4.27 12.52 13.27
CA PRO A 18 5.00 12.69 12.01
C PRO A 18 4.75 11.46 11.14
N PRO A 19 4.57 11.62 9.81
CA PRO A 19 4.34 10.48 8.94
C PRO A 19 5.51 9.51 9.10
N GLY A 20 5.20 8.28 9.55
CA GLY A 20 6.20 7.22 9.65
C GLY A 20 6.89 7.02 8.29
N THR A 21 8.16 6.62 8.31
CA THR A 21 8.87 6.27 7.08
C THR A 21 8.16 5.12 6.39
N VAL A 22 7.39 5.41 5.34
CA VAL A 22 6.80 4.39 4.49
C VAL A 22 7.93 3.82 3.64
N THR A 23 8.53 2.71 4.08
CA THR A 23 9.37 1.92 3.17
C THR A 23 8.46 1.53 2.01
N ALA A 24 8.86 1.83 0.76
CA ALA A 24 8.11 1.41 -0.42
C ALA A 24 7.81 -0.09 -0.30
N ARG A 25 6.54 -0.42 -0.03
CA ARG A 25 6.12 -1.78 0.26
C ARG A 25 6.41 -2.61 -0.98
N ARG A 26 7.33 -3.57 -0.87
CA ARG A 26 7.61 -4.50 -1.97
C ARG A 26 6.48 -5.52 -2.02
N PHE A 27 5.91 -5.71 -3.20
CA PHE A 27 4.79 -6.63 -3.43
C PHE A 27 5.23 -7.83 -4.25
N SER A 28 4.54 -8.94 -4.06
CA SER A 28 4.50 -10.07 -4.99
C SER A 28 3.28 -9.91 -5.88
N TRP A 29 3.53 -9.64 -7.17
CA TRP A 29 2.49 -9.44 -8.17
C TRP A 29 2.08 -10.79 -8.76
N VAL A 30 0.80 -11.15 -8.67
CA VAL A 30 0.26 -12.41 -9.19
C VAL A 30 -0.83 -12.10 -10.21
N GLY A 31 -0.77 -12.69 -11.39
CA GLY A 31 -1.75 -12.50 -12.46
C GLY A 31 -2.86 -13.55 -12.40
N ALA A 32 -4.10 -13.13 -12.64
CA ALA A 32 -5.22 -14.05 -12.78
C ALA A 32 -5.24 -14.77 -14.14
N HIS A 33 -4.69 -14.15 -15.18
CA HIS A 33 -4.67 -14.67 -16.55
C HIS A 33 -3.43 -14.20 -17.33
N GLY A 34 -3.27 -14.69 -18.56
CA GLY A 34 -2.20 -14.23 -19.46
C GLY A 34 -2.39 -12.78 -19.86
N GLY A 35 -1.33 -11.99 -19.87
CA GLY A 35 -1.42 -10.57 -20.22
C GLY A 35 -2.13 -9.69 -19.18
N ALA A 36 -2.16 -10.11 -17.91
CA ALA A 36 -2.71 -9.30 -16.81
C ALA A 36 -1.87 -8.05 -16.48
N GLY A 37 -0.62 -7.96 -16.94
CA GLY A 37 0.24 -6.80 -16.73
C GLY A 37 1.16 -6.87 -15.51
N VAL A 38 1.33 -8.06 -14.92
CA VAL A 38 2.21 -8.33 -13.76
C VAL A 38 3.63 -7.83 -13.98
N SER A 39 4.24 -8.19 -15.11
CA SER A 39 5.60 -7.77 -15.48
C SER A 39 5.75 -6.26 -15.61
N THR A 40 4.73 -5.59 -16.19
CA THR A 40 4.71 -4.12 -16.30
C THR A 40 4.65 -3.47 -14.93
N LEU A 41 3.78 -3.95 -14.04
CA LEU A 41 3.66 -3.40 -12.69
C LEU A 41 4.93 -3.62 -11.87
N ALA A 42 5.54 -4.81 -11.96
CA ALA A 42 6.83 -5.09 -11.34
C ALA A 42 7.95 -4.17 -11.87
N ALA A 43 7.97 -3.88 -13.18
CA ALA A 43 8.96 -2.98 -13.76
C ALA A 43 8.78 -1.51 -13.34
N VAL A 44 7.53 -1.03 -13.23
CA VAL A 44 7.24 0.38 -12.92
C VAL A 44 7.29 0.67 -11.42
N TYR A 45 6.78 -0.24 -10.60
CA TYR A 45 6.64 -0.04 -9.15
C TYR A 45 7.63 -0.86 -8.32
N GLY A 46 8.46 -1.69 -8.96
CA GLY A 46 9.31 -2.66 -8.28
C GLY A 46 8.50 -3.83 -7.71
N GLY A 47 9.16 -4.65 -6.89
CA GLY A 47 8.58 -5.89 -6.35
C GLY A 47 8.89 -7.09 -7.22
N GLN A 48 8.19 -8.19 -6.95
CA GLN A 48 8.43 -9.50 -7.55
C GLN A 48 7.34 -9.85 -8.55
N ASP A 49 7.71 -10.17 -9.78
CA ASP A 49 6.82 -10.76 -10.78
C ASP A 49 6.69 -12.27 -10.51
N CYS A 50 5.54 -12.70 -9.97
CA CYS A 50 5.25 -14.12 -9.73
C CYS A 50 4.52 -14.78 -10.90
N GLY A 51 4.28 -14.07 -12.01
CA GLY A 51 3.51 -14.56 -13.14
C GLY A 51 2.10 -14.97 -12.71
N ARG A 52 1.79 -16.27 -12.78
CA ARG A 52 0.53 -16.86 -12.26
C ARG A 52 0.73 -17.78 -11.05
N GLY A 53 1.96 -17.87 -10.54
CA GLY A 53 2.29 -18.69 -9.38
C GLY A 53 2.06 -17.91 -8.08
N TRP A 54 1.87 -18.64 -6.98
CA TRP A 54 1.91 -18.04 -5.65
C TRP A 54 3.37 -17.76 -5.25
N PRO A 55 3.67 -16.64 -4.58
CA PRO A 55 5.01 -16.32 -4.10
C PRO A 55 5.59 -17.40 -3.18
N GLY A 56 6.89 -17.63 -3.31
CA GLY A 56 7.67 -18.46 -2.40
C GLY A 56 7.99 -17.76 -1.09
N PRO A 57 8.59 -18.48 -0.12
CA PRO A 57 8.89 -17.95 1.21
C PRO A 57 9.95 -16.83 1.21
N ALA A 58 10.74 -16.71 0.15
CA ALA A 58 11.73 -15.64 -0.01
C ALA A 58 11.16 -14.38 -0.69
N ASP A 59 9.97 -14.48 -1.29
CA ASP A 59 9.32 -13.37 -1.99
C ASP A 59 8.61 -12.44 -0.98
N PRO A 60 8.33 -11.18 -1.36
CA PRO A 60 7.60 -10.28 -0.49
C PRO A 60 6.24 -10.84 -0.04
N ALA A 61 5.98 -10.83 1.27
CA ALA A 61 4.77 -11.41 1.85
C ALA A 61 3.46 -10.68 1.46
N SER A 62 3.56 -9.45 0.94
CA SER A 62 2.39 -8.68 0.53
C SER A 62 2.03 -9.01 -0.92
N VAL A 63 0.89 -9.63 -1.13
CA VAL A 63 0.46 -10.12 -2.45
C VAL A 63 -0.57 -9.18 -3.08
N LEU A 64 -0.41 -8.87 -4.36
CA LEU A 64 -1.39 -8.14 -5.17
C LEU A 64 -1.80 -9.00 -6.37
N LEU A 65 -3.07 -9.41 -6.41
CA LEU A 65 -3.66 -10.12 -7.53
C LEU A 65 -4.07 -9.11 -8.63
N VAL A 66 -3.64 -9.36 -9.85
CA VAL A 66 -3.80 -8.48 -11.01
C VAL A 66 -4.68 -9.17 -12.04
N ALA A 67 -5.73 -8.48 -12.47
CA ALA A 67 -6.62 -8.90 -13.53
C ALA A 67 -7.07 -7.67 -14.33
N ARG A 68 -7.58 -7.90 -15.54
CA ARG A 68 -8.31 -6.89 -16.31
C ARG A 68 -9.71 -7.42 -16.63
N THR A 69 -10.68 -6.52 -16.75
CA THR A 69 -12.06 -6.80 -17.15
C THR A 69 -12.22 -6.82 -18.66
#